data_AF-R9HAL5-F1
#
_entry.id   AF-R9HAL5-F1
#
_cell.length_a   1.000
_cell.length_b   1.000
_cell.length_c   1.000
_cell.angle_alpha   90.00
_cell.angle_beta   90.00
_cell.angle_gamma   90.00
#
_symmetry.space_group_name_H-M   'P 1'
#
loop_
_entity.id
_entity.type
_entity.pdbx_description
1 polymer ?
#
loop_
_entity_poly.entity_id
_entity_poly.type
_entity_poly.pdbx_seq_one_letter_code
_entity_poly.pdbx_strand_id
1 'polypeptide(L)'
;MKPLRLMPSTLIFVSAAMLMGVITHLCIPFLSEVAGLESIIFWFICGGLGVFTPLIIAGVMMLRKEGGKFTKETFVERLRFRPMTRRDWRYSLLALVVIGLLTSGIMIAMQVLFSDFNHTPSFMTLDPLSPRRYWLLLA
;
A
#
# COMPACT_ATOMS: atom_id res chain seq x y z
N MET A 1 -25.35 -4.30 8.94
CA MET A 1 -25.05 -4.02 7.52
C MET A 1 -25.26 -5.31 6.75
N LYS A 2 -25.96 -5.26 5.61
CA LYS A 2 -25.87 -6.36 4.64
C LYS A 2 -24.49 -6.24 3.98
N PRO A 3 -23.71 -7.33 3.90
CA PRO A 3 -22.41 -7.28 3.23
C PRO A 3 -22.60 -6.85 1.78
N LEU A 4 -21.65 -6.07 1.25
CA LEU A 4 -21.59 -5.80 -0.18
C LEU A 4 -21.60 -7.14 -0.92
N ARG A 5 -22.47 -7.25 -1.93
CA ARG A 5 -22.50 -8.44 -2.78
C ARG A 5 -21.17 -8.56 -3.51
N LEU A 6 -20.82 -9.76 -3.97
CA LEU A 6 -19.55 -10.01 -4.64
C LEU A 6 -19.32 -9.04 -5.81
N MET A 7 -20.33 -8.84 -6.67
CA MET A 7 -20.24 -8.00 -7.86
C MET A 7 -19.77 -6.55 -7.60
N PRO A 8 -20.40 -5.74 -6.72
CA PRO A 8 -19.92 -4.39 -6.43
C PRO A 8 -18.56 -4.38 -5.73
N SER A 9 -18.26 -5.36 -4.87
CA SER A 9 -16.94 -5.48 -4.24
C SER A 9 -15.86 -5.71 -5.30
N THR A 10 -16.07 -6.66 -6.21
CA THR A 10 -15.17 -6.95 -7.32
C THR A 10 -14.94 -5.70 -8.17
N LEU A 11 -15.99 -4.94 -8.49
CA LEU A 11 -15.86 -3.73 -9.30
C LEU A 11 -14.96 -2.67 -8.64
N ILE A 12 -15.06 -2.49 -7.32
CA ILE A 12 -14.22 -1.54 -6.58
C ILE A 12 -12.76 -1.98 -6.61
N PHE A 13 -12.49 -3.26 -6.33
CA PHE A 13 -11.11 -3.76 -6.31
C PHE A 13 -10.48 -3.82 -7.69
N VAL A 14 -11.24 -4.23 -8.72
CA VAL A 14 -10.75 -4.26 -10.10
C VAL A 14 -10.48 -2.84 -10.60
N SER A 15 -11.35 -1.88 -10.34
CA SER A 15 -11.12 -0.50 -10.77
C SER A 15 -9.91 0.13 -10.05
N ALA A 16 -9.73 -0.14 -8.75
CA ALA A 16 -8.53 0.25 -8.03
C ALA A 16 -7.26 -0.43 -8.58
N ALA A 17 -7.33 -1.70 -8.97
CA ALA A 17 -6.22 -2.42 -9.58
C ALA A 17 -5.86 -1.84 -10.97
N MET A 18 -6.86 -1.51 -11.80
CA MET A 18 -6.63 -0.83 -13.07
C MET A 18 -5.98 0.55 -12.86
N LEU A 19 -6.49 1.33 -11.91
CA LEU A 19 -5.92 2.63 -11.56
C LEU A 19 -4.46 2.50 -11.09
N MET A 20 -4.17 1.49 -10.28
CA MET A 20 -2.82 1.16 -9.85
C MET A 20 -1.90 0.82 -11.04
N GLY A 21 -2.39 0.04 -12.00
CA GLY A 21 -1.66 -0.26 -13.24
C GLY A 21 -1.35 1.00 -14.05
N VAL A 22 -2.32 1.91 -14.20
CA VAL A 22 -2.11 3.20 -14.86
C VAL A 22 -1.07 4.05 -14.13
N ILE A 23 -1.15 4.11 -12.80
CA ILE A 23 -0.20 4.92 -12.01
C ILE A 23 1.22 4.38 -12.14
N THR A 24 1.40 3.07 -12.01
CA THR A 24 2.72 2.43 -12.03
C THR A 24 3.37 2.41 -13.41
N HIS A 25 2.60 2.24 -14.49
CA HIS A 25 3.15 2.12 -15.84
C HIS A 25 3.14 3.41 -16.66
N LEU A 26 2.29 4.40 -16.32
CA LEU A 26 2.17 5.64 -17.09
C LEU A 26 2.50 6.87 -16.24
N CYS A 27 1.86 7.02 -15.08
CA CYS A 27 1.96 8.25 -14.30
C CYS A 27 3.34 8.43 -13.65
N ILE A 28 3.84 7.41 -12.95
CA ILE A 28 5.14 7.45 -12.26
C ILE A 28 6.30 7.66 -13.25
N PRO A 29 6.41 6.88 -14.36
CA PRO A 29 7.48 7.10 -15.33
C PRO A 29 7.44 8.51 -15.95
N PHE A 30 6.25 8.97 -16.36
CA PHE A 30 6.08 10.30 -16.95
C PHE A 30 6.51 11.43 -16.01
N LEU A 31 6.08 11.37 -14.73
CA LEU A 31 6.45 12.40 -13.75
C LEU A 31 7.93 12.34 -13.38
N SER A 32 8.51 11.14 -13.30
CA SER A 32 9.93 10.95 -13.06
C SER A 32 10.79 11.55 -14.17
N GLU A 33 10.38 11.35 -15.43
CA GLU A 33 11.05 11.92 -16.60
C GLU A 33 10.94 13.46 -16.64
N VAL A 34 9.74 14.01 -16.44
CA VAL A 34 9.51 15.46 -16.52
C VAL A 34 10.14 16.24 -15.36
N ALA A 35 10.04 15.71 -14.14
CA ALA A 35 10.57 16.40 -12.95
C ALA A 35 12.07 16.12 -12.71
N GLY A 36 12.64 15.11 -13.37
CA GLY A 36 14.01 14.65 -13.13
C GLY A 36 14.24 14.09 -11.72
N LEU A 37 13.16 13.71 -11.03
CA LEU A 37 13.19 13.13 -9.69
C LEU A 37 13.05 11.62 -9.75
N GLU A 38 13.54 10.93 -8.73
CA GLU A 38 13.49 9.48 -8.64
C GLU A 38 12.06 8.93 -8.53
N SER A 39 11.81 7.81 -9.21
CA SER A 39 10.48 7.19 -9.28
C SER A 39 9.94 6.76 -7.90
N ILE A 40 10.81 6.56 -6.90
CA ILE A 40 10.41 6.23 -5.53
C ILE A 40 9.61 7.36 -4.86
N ILE A 41 9.90 8.62 -5.16
CA ILE A 41 9.17 9.77 -4.61
C ILE A 41 7.73 9.76 -5.16
N PHE A 42 7.60 9.56 -6.47
CA PHE A 42 6.30 9.47 -7.12
C PHE A 42 5.51 8.22 -6.73
N TRP A 43 6.18 7.14 -6.33
CA TRP A 43 5.48 5.99 -5.76
C TRP A 43 4.74 6.34 -4.47
N PHE A 44 5.38 7.06 -3.54
CA PHE A 44 4.73 7.47 -2.30
C PHE A 44 3.62 8.51 -2.54
N ILE A 45 3.83 9.43 -3.49
CA ILE A 45 2.83 10.46 -3.82
C ILE A 45 1.71 9.88 -4.68
N CYS A 46 2.00 9.41 -5.88
CA CYS A 46 1.02 8.96 -6.86
C CYS A 46 0.47 7.57 -6.53
N GLY A 47 1.33 6.62 -6.14
CA GLY A 47 0.87 5.28 -5.73
C GLY A 47 0.02 5.36 -4.46
N GLY A 48 0.55 6.04 -3.43
CA GLY A 48 -0.14 6.26 -2.17
C GLY A 48 -1.42 7.07 -2.32
N LEU A 49 -1.31 8.36 -2.69
CA LEU A 49 -2.48 9.24 -2.75
C LEU A 49 -3.39 8.93 -3.94
N GLY A 50 -2.83 8.57 -5.10
CA GLY A 50 -3.62 8.34 -6.31
C GLY A 50 -4.54 7.14 -6.22
N VAL A 51 -4.16 6.07 -5.52
CA VAL A 51 -5.03 4.89 -5.34
C VAL A 51 -5.83 4.96 -4.05
N PHE A 52 -5.20 5.32 -2.91
CA PHE A 52 -5.91 5.29 -1.63
C PHE A 52 -6.95 6.42 -1.51
N THR A 53 -6.68 7.62 -2.03
CA THR A 53 -7.63 8.74 -1.94
C THR A 53 -8.98 8.42 -2.58
N PRO A 54 -9.08 7.96 -3.84
CA PRO A 54 -10.37 7.61 -4.43
C PRO A 54 -11.06 6.46 -3.71
N LEU A 55 -10.32 5.47 -3.19
CA LEU A 55 -10.90 4.39 -2.37
C LEU A 55 -11.48 4.91 -1.05
N ILE A 56 -10.76 5.81 -0.36
CA ILE A 56 -11.22 6.44 0.87
C ILE A 56 -12.46 7.29 0.59
N ILE A 57 -12.44 8.11 -0.48
CA ILE A 57 -13.60 8.91 -0.90
C ILE A 57 -14.80 7.99 -1.18
N ALA A 58 -14.61 6.91 -1.92
CA ALA A 58 -15.67 5.94 -2.21
C ALA A 58 -16.25 5.34 -0.92
N GLY A 59 -15.39 4.94 0.04
CA GLY A 59 -15.81 4.45 1.34
C GLY A 59 -16.62 5.48 2.14
N VAL A 60 -16.17 6.74 2.15
CA VAL A 60 -16.89 7.85 2.81
C VAL A 60 -18.23 8.13 2.13
N MET A 61 -18.29 8.13 0.80
CA MET A 61 -19.52 8.32 0.04
C MET A 61 -20.54 7.21 0.31
N MET A 62 -20.08 5.95 0.36
CA MET A 62 -20.93 4.82 0.74
C MET A 62 -21.49 5.00 2.15
N LEU A 63 -20.63 5.37 3.11
CA LEU A 63 -21.06 5.63 4.49
C LEU A 63 -22.11 6.76 4.59
N ARG A 64 -21.94 7.84 3.81
CA ARG A 64 -22.92 8.94 3.75
C ARG A 64 -24.25 8.52 3.15
N LYS A 65 -24.25 7.71 2.09
CA LYS A 65 -25.47 7.19 1.45
C LYS A 65 -26.31 6.32 2.38
N GLU A 66 -25.70 5.71 3.39
CA GLU A 66 -26.39 4.92 4.41
C GLU A 66 -27.06 5.76 5.51
N GLY A 67 -27.00 7.10 5.44
CA GLY A 67 -27.59 7.98 6.45
C GLY A 67 -26.77 8.08 7.74
N GLY A 68 -25.55 7.55 7.76
CA GLY A 68 -24.64 7.65 8.90
C GLY A 68 -24.13 9.07 9.09
N LYS A 69 -24.22 9.61 10.31
CA LYS A 69 -23.51 10.84 10.67
C LYS A 69 -22.02 10.54 10.75
N PHE A 70 -21.18 11.40 10.18
CA PHE A 70 -19.72 11.25 10.25
C PHE A 70 -19.22 11.71 11.64
N THR A 71 -19.51 10.92 12.68
CA THR A 71 -19.05 11.17 14.05
C THR A 71 -17.87 10.28 14.40
N LYS A 72 -17.12 10.66 15.44
CA LYS A 72 -16.01 9.87 15.96
C LYS A 72 -16.48 8.49 16.43
N GLU A 73 -17.65 8.38 17.08
CA GLU A 73 -18.19 7.08 17.50
C GLU A 73 -18.46 6.19 16.29
N THR A 74 -19.10 6.74 15.25
CA THR A 74 -19.39 6.01 14.01
C THR A 74 -18.09 5.52 13.36
N PHE A 75 -17.04 6.34 13.34
CA PHE A 75 -15.75 5.96 12.77
C PHE A 75 -15.07 4.82 13.56
N VAL A 76 -15.04 4.92 14.89
CA VAL A 76 -14.47 3.90 15.80
C VAL A 76 -15.23 2.57 15.68
N GLU A 77 -16.55 2.63 15.64
CA GLU A 77 -17.40 1.44 15.54
C GLU A 77 -17.29 0.78 14.16
N ARG A 78 -17.30 1.56 13.08
CA ARG A 78 -17.22 1.06 11.70
C ARG A 78 -15.86 0.47 11.38
N LEU A 79 -14.76 1.12 11.77
CA LEU A 79 -13.40 0.57 11.63
C LEU A 79 -13.09 -0.50 12.68
N ARG A 80 -14.01 -0.75 13.61
CA ARG A 80 -13.89 -1.74 14.69
C ARG A 80 -12.58 -1.55 15.45
N PHE A 81 -12.24 -0.32 15.77
CA PHE A 81 -11.08 -0.05 16.62
C PHE A 81 -11.37 -0.59 18.02
N ARG A 82 -10.73 -1.72 18.31
CA ARG A 82 -10.77 -2.38 19.62
C ARG A 82 -9.42 -2.21 20.28
N PRO A 83 -9.37 -1.97 21.60
CA PRO A 83 -8.11 -1.94 22.31
C PRO A 83 -7.43 -3.31 22.18
N MET A 84 -6.15 -3.29 21.84
CA MET A 84 -5.31 -4.47 21.66
C MET A 84 -5.04 -5.11 23.03
N THR A 85 -5.38 -6.39 23.21
CA THR A 85 -5.07 -7.07 24.48
C THR A 85 -3.58 -7.42 24.56
N ARG A 86 -3.08 -7.73 25.76
CA ARG A 86 -1.68 -8.21 25.92
C ARG A 86 -1.37 -9.46 25.08
N ARG A 87 -2.38 -10.31 24.88
CA ARG A 87 -2.26 -11.52 24.05
C ARG A 87 -2.13 -11.16 22.57
N ASP A 88 -2.94 -10.21 22.11
CA ASP A 88 -2.90 -9.73 20.72
C ASP A 88 -1.53 -9.10 20.43
N TRP A 89 -1.02 -8.27 21.34
CA TRP A 89 0.33 -7.71 21.23
C TRP A 89 1.42 -8.77 21.11
N ARG A 90 1.34 -9.82 21.93
CA ARG A 90 2.30 -10.94 21.87
C ARG A 90 2.21 -11.67 20.52
N TYR A 91 1.00 -11.93 20.02
CA TYR A 91 0.84 -12.57 18.71
C TYR A 91 1.29 -11.68 17.57
N SER A 92 1.02 -10.38 17.59
CA SER A 92 1.51 -9.44 16.59
C SER A 92 3.04 -9.39 16.56
N LEU A 93 3.68 -9.34 17.73
CA LEU A 93 5.15 -9.35 17.80
C LEU A 93 5.73 -10.67 17.31
N LEU A 94 5.15 -11.80 17.73
CA LEU A 94 5.58 -13.12 17.25
C LEU A 94 5.39 -13.25 15.74
N ALA A 95 4.25 -12.82 15.21
CA ALA A 95 3.97 -12.84 13.78
C ALA A 95 4.96 -11.98 13.00
N LEU A 96 5.31 -10.79 13.50
CA LEU A 96 6.32 -9.93 12.89
C LEU A 96 7.66 -10.68 12.75
N VAL A 97 8.13 -11.31 13.83
CA VAL A 97 9.39 -12.08 13.82
C VAL A 97 9.31 -13.26 12.87
N VAL A 98 8.24 -14.06 12.94
CA VAL A 98 8.06 -15.24 12.10
C VAL A 98 7.99 -14.86 10.62
N ILE A 99 7.21 -13.83 10.26
CA ILE A 99 7.11 -13.35 8.88
C ILE A 99 8.46 -12.83 8.40
N GLY A 100 9.18 -12.07 9.24
CA GLY A 100 10.52 -11.60 8.90
C GLY A 100 11.47 -12.76 8.58
N LEU A 101 11.53 -13.76 9.46
CA LEU A 101 12.37 -14.96 9.27
C LEU A 101 11.98 -15.75 8.01
N LEU A 102 10.69 -15.97 7.79
CA LEU A 102 10.21 -16.70 6.61
C LEU A 102 10.51 -15.92 5.33
N THR A 103 10.30 -14.61 5.32
CA THR A 103 10.61 -13.74 4.18
C THR A 103 12.10 -13.78 3.87
N SER A 104 12.96 -13.65 4.89
CA SER A 104 14.41 -13.79 4.71
C SER A 104 14.81 -15.17 4.17
N GLY A 105 14.20 -16.24 4.67
CA GLY A 105 14.43 -17.60 4.17
C GLY A 105 14.05 -17.75 2.70
N ILE A 106 12.91 -17.19 2.28
CA ILE A 106 12.48 -17.17 0.87
C ILE A 106 13.49 -16.40 0.03
N MET A 107 13.95 -15.23 0.48
CA MET A 107 14.93 -14.42 -0.25
C MET A 107 16.26 -15.14 -0.45
N ILE A 108 16.78 -15.80 0.61
CA ILE A 108 18.00 -16.61 0.51
C ILE A 108 17.80 -17.78 -0.45
N ALA A 109 16.67 -18.48 -0.35
CA ALA A 109 16.36 -19.58 -1.26
C ALA A 109 16.26 -19.11 -2.72
N MET A 110 15.63 -17.96 -2.97
CA MET A 110 15.56 -17.36 -4.30
C MET A 110 16.95 -17.00 -4.82
N GLN A 111 17.83 -16.41 -4.01
CA GLN A 111 19.18 -16.04 -4.43
C GLN A 111 20.06 -17.26 -4.75
N VAL A 112 19.92 -18.34 -3.98
CA VAL A 112 20.66 -19.59 -4.22
C VAL A 112 20.16 -20.32 -5.47
N LEU A 113 18.84 -20.31 -5.72
CA LEU A 113 18.22 -20.99 -6.87
C LEU A 113 18.28 -20.16 -8.15
N PHE A 114 18.24 -18.84 -8.04
CA PHE A 114 18.18 -17.87 -9.13
C PHE A 114 19.18 -16.75 -8.83
N SER A 115 20.40 -16.88 -9.36
CA SER A 115 21.55 -16.01 -9.07
C SER A 115 21.32 -14.52 -9.35
N ASP A 116 20.41 -14.17 -10.26
CA ASP A 116 20.10 -12.80 -10.68
C ASP A 116 18.61 -12.43 -10.49
N PHE A 117 18.02 -12.79 -9.33
CA PHE A 117 16.66 -12.36 -9.06
C PHE A 117 16.61 -10.87 -8.70
N ASN A 118 16.13 -10.04 -9.64
CA ASN A 118 15.87 -8.63 -9.35
C ASN A 118 14.54 -8.48 -8.59
N HIS A 119 14.63 -8.10 -7.32
CA HIS A 119 13.48 -7.89 -6.44
C HIS A 119 12.85 -6.49 -6.58
N THR A 120 13.40 -5.60 -7.41
CA THR A 120 12.83 -4.27 -7.63
C THR A 120 11.65 -4.35 -8.59
N PRO A 121 10.52 -3.69 -8.30
CA PRO A 121 9.42 -3.63 -9.24
C PRO A 121 9.87 -2.97 -10.55
N SER A 122 9.31 -3.40 -11.68
CA SER A 122 9.77 -2.99 -13.02
C SER A 122 9.67 -1.49 -13.32
N PHE A 123 8.89 -0.74 -12.52
CA PHE A 123 8.71 0.71 -12.66
C PHE A 123 9.62 1.52 -11.71
N MET A 124 10.52 0.87 -10.99
CA MET A 124 11.40 1.53 -10.03
C MET A 124 12.82 0.96 -10.08
N THR A 125 13.80 1.85 -10.09
CA THR A 125 15.19 1.51 -9.83
C THR A 125 15.55 1.96 -8.42
N LEU A 126 16.03 1.02 -7.59
CA LEU A 126 16.52 1.31 -6.25
C LEU A 126 18.04 1.27 -6.27
N ASP A 127 18.65 2.36 -6.70
CA ASP A 127 20.10 2.49 -6.57
C ASP A 127 20.48 2.53 -5.08
N PRO A 128 21.71 2.15 -4.69
CA PRO A 128 22.18 2.25 -3.31
C PRO A 128 22.13 3.68 -2.78
N LEU A 129 21.75 3.85 -1.52
CA LEU A 129 21.74 5.14 -0.87
C LEU A 129 23.18 5.69 -0.76
N SER A 130 23.42 6.88 -1.32
CA SER A 130 24.73 7.54 -1.33
C SER A 130 24.64 8.93 -0.70
N PRO A 131 25.75 9.59 -0.32
CA PRO A 131 25.71 10.92 0.29
C PRO A 131 24.95 11.97 -0.54
N ARG A 132 24.91 11.83 -1.87
CA ARG A 132 24.14 12.70 -2.78
C ARG A 132 22.64 12.43 -2.79
N ARG A 133 22.20 11.35 -2.14
CA ARG A 133 20.81 10.83 -2.11
C ARG A 133 20.21 10.76 -0.70
N TYR A 134 20.95 11.17 0.34
CA TYR A 134 20.42 11.19 1.72
C TYR A 134 19.22 12.11 1.92
N TRP A 135 19.05 13.11 1.05
CA TRP A 135 17.87 13.96 1.05
C TRP A 135 16.56 13.18 0.82
N LEU A 136 16.62 11.96 0.24
CA LEU A 136 15.46 11.06 0.13
C LEU A 136 14.89 10.64 1.50
N LEU A 137 15.70 10.66 2.57
CA LEU A 137 15.24 10.37 3.93
C LEU A 137 14.52 11.54 4.60
N LEU A 138 14.53 12.72 3.97
CA LEU A 138 13.86 13.92 4.47
C LEU A 138 12.45 14.08 3.88
N ALA A 139 12.09 13.28 2.88
CA ALA A 139 10.76 13.21 2.27
C ALA A 139 9.84 12.28 3.08
#